data_AF-A0A965DLF8-F1
#
_entry.id   AF-A0A965DLF8-F1
#
_cell.length_a   1.000
_cell.length_b   1.000
_cell.length_c   1.000
_cell.angle_alpha   90.00
_cell.angle_beta   90.00
_cell.angle_gamma   90.00
#
_symmetry.space_group_name_H-M   'P 1'
#
loop_
_entity.id
_entity.type
_entity.pdbx_description
1 polymer ?
#
loop_
_entity_poly.entity_id
_entity_poly.type
_entity_poly.pdbx_seq_one_letter_code
_entity_poly.pdbx_strand_id
1 'polypeptide(L)'
;MAGQLKEVRNRIKSVQSTQQITKAMKMVSAAKLRRAQDAIIQMRPYAKKLQEMLSNIVSNVDSSANIALAEVRAVKKVLLIVITSDRGLCGAYNANIQKTALSTIQERYSEVHRNGNLSIWAIGKKGAEFFQKRGYKVDTHFRDIFLQLSFDGVQACAQEAIKAFANKEFDAVEIVYSEFKNAATQRFVSEPFLPIPKQENANGEKSQKADFIFEPAKEILIAELMPKILNTQLYKAVLDGNASEHGARMTAMDKASIM
;
A
#
# COMPACT_ATOMS: atom_id res chain seq x y z
N MET A 1 -43.64 -35.21 3.42
CA MET A 1 -42.33 -35.62 3.98
C MET A 1 -41.25 -35.93 2.93
N ALA A 2 -41.56 -36.40 1.71
CA ALA A 2 -40.54 -36.65 0.67
C ALA A 2 -39.86 -35.38 0.09
N GLY A 3 -40.58 -34.24 0.01
CA GLY A 3 -40.03 -32.95 -0.43
C GLY A 3 -38.90 -32.43 0.47
N GLN A 4 -39.06 -32.58 1.80
CA GLN A 4 -38.04 -32.20 2.78
C GLN A 4 -36.76 -33.03 2.63
N LEU A 5 -36.85 -34.34 2.37
CA LEU A 5 -35.66 -35.18 2.15
C LEU A 5 -34.90 -34.81 0.87
N LYS A 6 -35.60 -34.45 -0.21
CA LYS A 6 -34.99 -33.98 -1.46
C LYS A 6 -34.29 -32.64 -1.26
N GLU A 7 -34.92 -31.71 -0.54
CA GLU A 7 -34.36 -30.40 -0.23
C GLU A 7 -33.09 -30.52 0.64
N VAL A 8 -33.13 -31.34 1.69
CA VAL A 8 -31.96 -31.63 2.54
C VAL A 8 -30.82 -32.21 1.71
N ARG A 9 -31.09 -33.18 0.82
CA ARG A 9 -30.06 -33.77 -0.05
C ARG A 9 -29.44 -32.73 -1.00
N ASN A 10 -30.26 -31.84 -1.56
CA ASN A 10 -29.77 -30.76 -2.43
C ASN A 10 -28.90 -29.77 -1.64
N ARG A 11 -29.30 -29.42 -0.42
CA ARG A 11 -28.53 -28.55 0.46
C ARG A 11 -27.19 -29.18 0.84
N ILE A 12 -27.15 -30.48 1.17
CA ILE A 12 -25.91 -31.22 1.44
C ILE A 12 -24.96 -31.14 0.24
N LYS A 13 -25.46 -31.43 -0.97
CA LYS A 13 -24.63 -31.35 -2.19
C LYS A 13 -24.10 -29.93 -2.43
N SER A 14 -24.92 -28.91 -2.21
CA SER A 14 -24.52 -27.50 -2.35
C SER A 14 -23.42 -27.12 -1.37
N VAL A 15 -23.54 -27.53 -0.09
CA VAL A 15 -22.54 -27.27 0.95
C VAL A 15 -21.24 -28.02 0.64
N GLN A 16 -21.31 -29.29 0.28
CA GLN A 16 -20.13 -30.09 -0.11
C GLN A 16 -19.39 -29.48 -1.31
N SER A 17 -20.12 -29.02 -2.33
CA SER A 17 -19.51 -28.35 -3.48
C SER A 17 -18.83 -27.05 -3.07
N THR A 18 -19.48 -26.23 -2.24
CA THR A 18 -18.90 -24.98 -1.71
C THR A 18 -17.63 -25.26 -0.90
N GLN A 19 -17.64 -26.29 -0.04
CA GLN A 19 -16.50 -26.71 0.76
C GLN A 19 -15.30 -27.14 -0.10
N GLN A 20 -15.54 -27.87 -1.20
CA GLN A 20 -14.48 -28.25 -2.13
C GLN A 20 -13.85 -27.03 -2.81
N ILE A 21 -14.68 -26.06 -3.22
CA ILE A 21 -14.23 -24.81 -3.84
C ILE A 21 -13.39 -23.99 -2.85
N THR A 22 -13.86 -23.80 -1.62
CA THR A 22 -13.11 -23.04 -0.60
C THR A 22 -11.79 -23.73 -0.24
N LYS A 23 -11.77 -25.07 -0.16
CA LYS A 23 -10.53 -25.84 0.07
C LYS A 23 -9.53 -25.66 -1.08
N ALA A 24 -10.00 -25.71 -2.33
CA ALA A 24 -9.16 -25.42 -3.49
C ALA A 24 -8.63 -23.97 -3.47
N MET A 25 -9.49 -23.00 -3.18
CA MET A 25 -9.11 -21.58 -3.08
C MET A 25 -8.11 -21.31 -1.95
N LYS A 26 -8.21 -22.02 -0.82
CA LYS A 26 -7.21 -21.99 0.26
C LYS A 26 -5.84 -22.41 -0.28
N MET A 27 -5.77 -23.55 -0.98
CA MET A 27 -4.51 -24.07 -1.54
C MET A 27 -3.91 -23.12 -2.58
N VAL A 28 -4.74 -22.57 -3.48
CA VAL A 28 -4.29 -21.57 -4.47
C VAL A 28 -3.75 -20.32 -3.78
N SER A 29 -4.43 -19.83 -2.74
CA SER A 29 -4.01 -18.65 -1.99
C SER A 29 -2.74 -18.90 -1.19
N ALA A 30 -2.57 -20.10 -0.62
CA ALA A 30 -1.35 -20.50 0.08
C ALA A 30 -0.13 -20.50 -0.87
N ALA A 31 -0.28 -21.05 -2.08
CA ALA A 31 0.77 -21.04 -3.09
C ALA A 31 1.15 -19.61 -3.52
N LYS A 32 0.15 -18.73 -3.71
CA LYS A 32 0.40 -17.32 -4.05
C LYS A 32 1.00 -16.53 -2.88
N LEU A 33 0.54 -16.79 -1.65
CA LEU A 33 1.10 -16.21 -0.43
C LEU A 33 2.58 -16.50 -0.33
N ARG A 34 3.01 -17.75 -0.54
CA ARG A 34 4.43 -18.12 -0.48
C ARG A 34 5.27 -17.26 -1.43
N ARG A 35 4.86 -17.13 -2.70
CA ARG A 35 5.57 -16.27 -3.67
C ARG A 35 5.59 -14.80 -3.26
N ALA A 36 4.47 -14.27 -2.79
CA ALA A 36 4.37 -12.89 -2.34
C ALA A 36 5.21 -12.63 -1.08
N GLN A 37 5.26 -13.60 -0.16
CA GLN A 37 6.07 -13.57 1.06
C GLN A 37 7.56 -13.57 0.71
N ASP A 38 8.00 -14.43 -0.21
CA ASP A 38 9.39 -14.47 -0.66
C ASP A 38 9.81 -13.12 -1.26
N ALA A 39 8.95 -12.52 -2.09
CA ALA A 39 9.20 -11.20 -2.69
C ALA A 39 9.35 -10.09 -1.64
N ILE A 40 8.45 -10.01 -0.64
CA ILE A 40 8.54 -8.95 0.39
C ILE A 40 9.72 -9.17 1.35
N ILE A 41 10.06 -10.42 1.68
CA ILE A 41 11.23 -10.73 2.53
C ILE A 41 12.52 -10.27 1.85
N GLN A 42 12.65 -10.50 0.54
CA GLN A 42 13.80 -10.04 -0.24
C GLN A 42 13.83 -8.51 -0.41
N MET A 43 12.66 -7.88 -0.53
CA MET A 43 12.56 -6.43 -0.74
C MET A 43 12.88 -5.60 0.52
N ARG A 44 12.57 -6.10 1.71
CA ARG A 44 12.73 -5.36 2.98
C ARG A 44 14.16 -4.88 3.26
N PRO A 45 15.21 -5.73 3.17
CA PRO A 45 16.59 -5.28 3.35
C PRO A 45 16.99 -4.19 2.36
N TYR A 46 16.58 -4.31 1.10
CA TYR A 46 16.87 -3.33 0.06
C TYR A 46 16.20 -1.98 0.36
N ALA A 47 14.90 -1.99 0.67
CA ALA A 47 14.16 -0.78 1.04
C ALA A 47 14.72 -0.11 2.30
N LYS A 48 15.04 -0.91 3.34
CA LYS A 48 15.64 -0.40 4.57
C LYS A 48 16.99 0.26 4.30
N LYS A 49 17.86 -0.39 3.51
CA LYS A 49 19.19 0.14 3.25
C LYS A 49 19.16 1.43 2.43
N LEU A 50 18.27 1.49 1.45
CA LEU A 50 18.02 2.71 0.68
C LEU A 50 17.53 3.86 1.55
N GLN A 51 16.62 3.59 2.49
CA GLN A 51 16.14 4.59 3.45
C GLN A 51 17.24 5.05 4.41
N GLU A 52 18.08 4.13 4.91
CA GLU A 52 19.26 4.47 5.73
C GLU A 52 20.23 5.37 4.96
N MET A 53 20.53 5.05 3.69
CA MET A 53 21.41 5.88 2.85
C MET A 53 20.86 7.30 2.71
N LEU A 54 19.56 7.44 2.43
CA LEU A 54 18.95 8.76 2.30
C LEU A 54 18.97 9.54 3.60
N SER A 55 18.66 8.89 4.71
CA SER A 55 18.73 9.51 6.04
C SER A 55 20.13 10.04 6.33
N ASN A 56 21.17 9.28 5.98
CA ASN A 56 22.56 9.69 6.13
C ASN A 56 22.95 10.85 5.20
N ILE A 57 22.42 10.89 3.98
CA ILE A 57 22.67 12.00 3.05
C ILE A 57 21.95 13.28 3.54
N VAL A 58 20.66 13.19 3.84
CA VAL A 58 19.83 14.33 4.27
C VAL A 58 20.30 14.92 5.59
N SER A 59 20.78 14.11 6.54
CA SER A 59 21.31 14.59 7.82
C SER A 59 22.69 15.27 7.71
N ASN A 60 23.40 15.09 6.60
CA ASN A 60 24.71 15.71 6.32
C ASN A 60 24.64 16.85 5.29
N VAL A 61 23.44 17.22 4.87
CA VAL A 61 23.20 18.35 3.96
C VAL A 61 22.59 19.48 4.78
N ASP A 62 23.20 20.67 4.71
CA ASP A 62 22.67 21.85 5.36
C ASP A 62 21.26 22.16 4.85
N SER A 63 20.43 22.78 5.70
CA SER A 63 18.99 23.00 5.49
C SER A 63 18.62 23.83 4.25
N SER A 64 19.61 24.28 3.49
CA SER A 64 19.54 25.10 2.29
C SER A 64 19.47 24.30 0.97
N ALA A 65 19.67 22.97 0.98
CA ALA A 65 19.46 22.17 -0.23
C ALA A 65 17.96 22.09 -0.53
N ASN A 66 17.57 22.76 -1.61
CA ASN A 66 16.20 22.90 -2.06
C ASN A 66 15.71 21.58 -2.69
N ILE A 67 15.47 20.57 -1.85
CA ILE A 67 14.91 19.30 -2.28
C ILE A 67 13.42 19.54 -2.48
N ALA A 68 12.99 19.81 -3.72
CA ALA A 68 11.59 20.10 -4.05
C ALA A 68 10.58 19.07 -3.51
N LEU A 69 11.02 17.82 -3.29
CA LEU A 69 10.20 16.73 -2.73
C LEU A 69 10.14 16.69 -1.19
N ALA A 70 10.97 17.46 -0.50
CA ALA A 70 10.99 17.60 0.97
C ALA A 70 10.42 18.95 1.44
N GLU A 71 10.01 19.82 0.51
CA GLU A 71 9.40 21.12 0.82
C GLU A 71 8.04 20.90 1.50
N VAL A 72 7.94 21.32 2.77
CA VAL A 72 6.69 21.31 3.52
C VAL A 72 5.96 22.62 3.24
N ARG A 73 4.73 22.53 2.73
CA ARG A 73 3.87 23.66 2.35
C ARG A 73 2.48 23.50 2.94
N ALA A 74 1.70 24.59 2.89
CA ALA A 74 0.30 24.56 3.31
C ALA A 74 -0.50 23.56 2.47
N VAL A 75 -1.10 22.56 3.13
CA VAL A 75 -1.78 21.45 2.47
C VAL A 75 -3.18 21.86 2.02
N LYS A 76 -3.36 22.10 0.72
CA LYS A 76 -4.66 22.47 0.13
C LYS A 76 -5.25 21.36 -0.74
N LYS A 77 -4.39 20.59 -1.42
CA LYS A 77 -4.76 19.45 -2.26
C LYS A 77 -4.01 18.20 -1.81
N VAL A 78 -4.72 17.09 -1.67
CA VAL A 78 -4.15 15.84 -1.13
C VAL A 78 -4.46 14.68 -2.05
N LEU A 79 -3.45 13.84 -2.27
CA LEU A 79 -3.59 12.56 -2.94
C LEU A 79 -3.47 11.42 -1.93
N LEU A 80 -4.46 10.52 -1.90
CA LEU A 80 -4.37 9.25 -1.19
C LEU A 80 -4.18 8.12 -2.19
N ILE A 81 -3.05 7.41 -2.12
CA ILE A 81 -2.83 6.16 -2.85
C ILE A 81 -3.34 5.02 -1.98
N VAL A 82 -4.43 4.38 -2.37
CA VAL A 82 -5.08 3.33 -1.56
C VAL A 82 -4.90 1.97 -2.22
N ILE A 83 -4.19 1.08 -1.53
CA ILE A 83 -3.82 -0.25 -2.04
C ILE A 83 -4.78 -1.29 -1.47
N THR A 84 -5.63 -1.86 -2.33
CA THR A 84 -6.65 -2.88 -2.02
C THR A 84 -6.55 -4.07 -2.96
N SER A 85 -7.35 -5.10 -2.77
CA SER A 85 -7.36 -6.24 -3.71
C SER A 85 -8.22 -6.00 -4.95
N ASP A 86 -7.95 -6.77 -6.00
CA ASP A 86 -8.88 -6.89 -7.14
C ASP A 86 -10.07 -7.79 -6.83
N ARG A 87 -9.84 -8.83 -6.03
CA ARG A 87 -10.82 -9.90 -5.77
C ARG A 87 -11.26 -9.90 -4.33
N GLY A 88 -12.53 -10.22 -4.09
CA GLY A 88 -13.09 -10.43 -2.76
C GLY A 88 -12.63 -11.75 -2.11
N LEU A 89 -13.48 -12.25 -1.20
CA LEU A 89 -13.28 -13.50 -0.45
C LEU A 89 -12.00 -13.49 0.41
N CYS A 90 -11.53 -12.31 0.81
CA CYS A 90 -10.35 -12.09 1.65
C CYS A 90 -10.72 -11.62 3.07
N GLY A 91 -11.89 -12.04 3.58
CA GLY A 91 -12.39 -11.61 4.88
C GLY A 91 -12.54 -10.08 4.97
N ALA A 92 -12.12 -9.52 6.11
CA ALA A 92 -12.20 -8.08 6.39
C ALA A 92 -11.06 -7.25 5.77
N TYR A 93 -10.18 -7.84 4.96
CA TYR A 93 -8.98 -7.18 4.42
C TYR A 93 -9.27 -5.82 3.76
N ASN A 94 -10.11 -5.81 2.71
CA ASN A 94 -10.45 -4.56 2.00
C ASN A 94 -11.22 -3.59 2.89
N ALA A 95 -12.13 -4.10 3.72
CA ALA A 95 -12.94 -3.27 4.61
C ALA A 95 -12.05 -2.52 5.63
N ASN A 96 -11.01 -3.17 6.13
CA ASN A 96 -10.07 -2.56 7.06
C ASN A 96 -9.20 -1.49 6.37
N ILE A 97 -8.70 -1.73 5.16
CA ILE A 97 -7.97 -0.72 4.38
C ILE A 97 -8.86 0.50 4.10
N GLN A 98 -10.09 0.25 3.65
CA GLN A 98 -11.08 1.29 3.39
C GLN A 98 -11.39 2.09 4.66
N LYS A 99 -11.53 1.41 5.80
CA LYS A 99 -11.74 2.06 7.10
C LYS A 99 -10.53 2.91 7.50
N THR A 100 -9.30 2.41 7.34
CA THR A 100 -8.08 3.17 7.61
C THR A 100 -8.01 4.42 6.74
N ALA A 101 -8.26 4.31 5.43
CA ALA A 101 -8.29 5.46 4.53
C ALA A 101 -9.36 6.49 4.93
N LEU A 102 -10.56 6.05 5.30
CA LEU A 102 -11.61 6.95 5.79
C LEU A 102 -11.21 7.64 7.11
N SER A 103 -10.57 6.91 8.04
CA SER A 103 -10.04 7.47 9.29
C SER A 103 -9.00 8.54 8.99
N THR A 104 -8.04 8.26 8.10
CA THR A 104 -7.03 9.23 7.66
C THR A 104 -7.67 10.48 7.08
N ILE A 105 -8.68 10.33 6.22
CA ILE A 105 -9.40 11.47 5.64
C ILE A 105 -10.08 12.30 6.73
N GLN A 106 -10.71 11.67 7.71
CA GLN A 106 -11.41 12.36 8.79
C GLN A 106 -10.45 13.03 9.79
N GLU A 107 -9.37 12.36 10.15
CA GLU A 107 -8.44 12.81 11.19
C GLU A 107 -7.47 13.88 10.68
N ARG A 108 -6.95 13.71 9.45
CA ARG A 108 -5.87 14.57 8.92
C ARG A 108 -6.31 15.53 7.84
N TYR A 109 -7.31 15.15 7.04
CA TYR A 109 -7.65 15.86 5.79
C TYR A 109 -9.13 16.24 5.68
N SER A 110 -9.82 16.37 6.81
CA SER A 110 -11.27 16.63 6.80
C SER A 110 -11.61 17.95 6.11
N GLU A 111 -10.79 18.98 6.31
CA GLU A 111 -10.97 20.29 5.67
C GLU A 111 -10.72 20.23 4.16
N VAL A 112 -9.63 19.57 3.76
CA VAL A 112 -9.26 19.36 2.34
C VAL A 112 -10.38 18.61 1.63
N HIS A 113 -10.93 17.57 2.27
CA HIS A 113 -12.04 16.80 1.75
C HIS A 113 -13.32 17.62 1.63
N ARG A 114 -13.68 18.43 2.64
CA ARG A 114 -14.83 19.35 2.58
C ARG A 114 -14.71 20.35 1.43
N ASN A 115 -13.50 20.78 1.11
CA ASN A 115 -13.22 21.68 0.00
C ASN A 115 -13.16 20.97 -1.37
N GLY A 116 -13.38 19.66 -1.42
CA GLY A 116 -13.36 18.88 -2.67
C GLY A 116 -11.97 18.72 -3.29
N ASN A 117 -10.90 18.95 -2.53
CA ASN A 117 -9.51 18.92 -3.00
C ASN A 117 -8.78 17.62 -2.65
N LEU A 118 -9.53 16.57 -2.31
CA LEU A 118 -9.00 15.24 -2.03
C LEU A 118 -9.21 14.33 -3.25
N SER A 119 -8.10 13.76 -3.73
CA SER A 119 -8.10 12.77 -4.81
C SER A 119 -7.60 11.42 -4.29
N ILE A 120 -8.09 10.34 -4.87
CA ILE A 120 -7.71 8.97 -4.52
C ILE A 120 -7.17 8.29 -5.77
N TRP A 121 -5.97 7.73 -5.69
CA TRP A 121 -5.48 6.77 -6.68
C TRP A 121 -5.68 5.37 -6.13
N ALA A 122 -6.55 4.61 -6.79
CA ALA A 122 -6.86 3.26 -6.35
C ALA A 122 -5.93 2.26 -7.04
N ILE A 123 -5.15 1.53 -6.24
CA ILE A 123 -4.45 0.33 -6.67
C ILE A 123 -5.31 -0.85 -6.23
N GLY A 124 -5.91 -1.55 -7.19
CA GLY A 124 -6.89 -2.62 -6.95
C GLY A 124 -8.36 -2.21 -7.13
N LYS A 125 -9.16 -3.12 -7.69
CA LYS A 125 -10.58 -2.87 -8.01
C LYS A 125 -11.47 -2.55 -6.81
N LYS A 126 -11.24 -3.18 -5.65
CA LYS A 126 -12.15 -3.04 -4.50
C LYS A 126 -12.09 -1.66 -3.86
N GLY A 127 -10.93 -1.01 -3.86
CA GLY A 127 -10.78 0.38 -3.47
C GLY A 127 -11.50 1.31 -4.44
N ALA A 128 -11.23 1.15 -5.75
CA ALA A 128 -11.85 1.97 -6.79
C ALA A 128 -13.39 1.95 -6.71
N GLU A 129 -13.99 0.75 -6.72
CA GLU A 129 -15.44 0.57 -6.63
C GLU A 129 -16.04 1.19 -5.35
N PHE A 130 -15.35 1.06 -4.22
CA PHE A 130 -15.84 1.54 -2.93
C PHE A 130 -15.87 3.07 -2.86
N PHE A 131 -14.78 3.73 -3.25
CA PHE A 131 -14.67 5.19 -3.16
C PHE A 131 -15.50 5.88 -4.24
N GLN A 132 -15.58 5.32 -5.46
CA GLN A 132 -16.46 5.84 -6.51
C GLN A 132 -17.92 5.84 -6.09
N LYS A 133 -18.41 4.73 -5.50
CA LYS A 133 -19.78 4.64 -4.99
C LYS A 133 -20.11 5.66 -3.89
N ARG A 134 -19.10 6.16 -3.18
CA ARG A 134 -19.24 7.18 -2.13
C ARG A 134 -19.01 8.61 -2.64
N GLY A 135 -18.83 8.80 -3.95
CA GLY A 135 -18.68 10.13 -4.56
C GLY A 135 -17.30 10.76 -4.41
N TYR A 136 -16.27 9.98 -4.05
CA TYR A 136 -14.89 10.50 -4.03
C TYR A 136 -14.33 10.68 -5.45
N LYS A 137 -13.38 11.60 -5.62
CA LYS A 137 -12.60 11.75 -6.86
C LYS A 137 -11.57 10.63 -6.94
N VAL A 138 -11.86 9.60 -7.71
CA VAL A 138 -11.01 8.41 -7.83
C VAL A 138 -10.43 8.31 -9.22
N ASP A 139 -9.10 8.23 -9.29
CA ASP A 139 -8.37 7.81 -10.48
C ASP A 139 -8.24 6.28 -10.50
N THR A 140 -8.56 5.69 -11.65
CA THR A 140 -8.52 4.24 -11.88
C THR A 140 -7.41 3.81 -12.84
N HIS A 141 -6.52 4.71 -13.27
CA HIS A 141 -5.43 4.40 -14.19
C HIS A 141 -4.56 3.23 -13.68
N PHE A 142 -4.29 3.20 -12.38
CA PHE A 142 -3.47 2.17 -11.70
C PHE A 142 -4.27 1.02 -11.07
N ARG A 143 -5.56 0.92 -11.35
CA ARG A 143 -6.46 -0.04 -10.70
C ARG A 143 -6.03 -1.48 -10.94
N ASP A 144 -5.55 -1.79 -12.14
CA ASP A 144 -5.32 -3.15 -12.61
C ASP A 144 -3.86 -3.65 -12.40
N ILE A 145 -3.06 -2.96 -11.57
CA ILE A 145 -1.65 -3.31 -11.25
C ILE A 145 -1.51 -4.78 -10.77
N PHE A 146 -2.48 -5.31 -10.01
CA PHE A 146 -2.39 -6.67 -9.49
C PHE A 146 -2.61 -7.77 -10.54
N LEU A 147 -3.09 -7.45 -11.74
CA LEU A 147 -3.21 -8.41 -12.84
C LEU A 147 -1.82 -8.86 -13.33
N GLN A 148 -0.88 -7.92 -13.39
CA GLN A 148 0.51 -8.14 -13.78
C GLN A 148 1.42 -7.33 -12.85
N LEU A 149 1.54 -7.81 -11.61
CA LEU A 149 2.36 -7.13 -10.62
C LEU A 149 3.83 -7.15 -11.03
N SER A 150 4.35 -5.98 -11.41
CA SER A 150 5.74 -5.74 -11.78
C SER A 150 6.25 -4.47 -11.11
N PHE A 151 7.58 -4.35 -11.01
CA PHE A 151 8.20 -3.12 -10.53
C PHE A 151 7.83 -1.94 -11.44
N ASP A 152 7.92 -2.11 -12.76
CA ASP A 152 7.66 -1.05 -13.74
C ASP A 152 6.25 -0.47 -13.64
N GLY A 153 5.24 -1.32 -13.43
CA GLY A 153 3.85 -0.87 -13.29
C GLY A 153 3.62 -0.04 -12.03
N VAL A 154 4.26 -0.42 -10.92
CA VAL A 154 4.19 0.36 -9.67
C VAL A 154 5.08 1.61 -9.74
N GLN A 155 6.22 1.52 -10.41
CA GLN A 155 7.13 2.63 -10.65
C GLN A 155 6.44 3.75 -11.45
N ALA A 156 5.65 3.41 -12.48
CA ALA A 156 4.87 4.40 -13.22
C ALA A 156 3.96 5.21 -12.29
N CYS A 157 3.25 4.54 -11.38
CA CYS A 157 2.41 5.18 -10.36
C CYS A 157 3.21 6.09 -9.42
N ALA A 158 4.34 5.61 -8.90
CA ALA A 158 5.21 6.42 -8.04
C ALA A 158 5.75 7.66 -8.78
N GLN A 159 6.20 7.50 -10.02
CA GLN A 159 6.72 8.59 -10.84
C GLN A 159 5.66 9.64 -11.17
N GLU A 160 4.43 9.22 -11.46
CA GLU A 160 3.32 10.16 -11.65
C GLU A 160 3.00 10.91 -10.37
N ALA A 161 2.98 10.25 -9.21
CA ALA A 161 2.75 10.91 -7.91
C ALA A 161 3.84 11.94 -7.62
N ILE A 162 5.11 11.60 -7.90
CA ILE A 162 6.26 12.50 -7.76
C ILE A 162 6.11 13.72 -8.68
N LYS A 163 5.77 13.51 -9.96
CA LYS A 163 5.56 14.60 -10.93
C LYS A 163 4.40 15.50 -10.51
N ALA A 164 3.26 14.94 -10.14
CA ALA A 164 2.10 15.70 -9.70
C ALA A 164 2.40 16.54 -8.44
N PHE A 165 3.18 15.99 -7.50
CA PHE A 165 3.66 16.75 -6.35
C PHE A 165 4.63 17.87 -6.75
N ALA A 166 5.62 17.59 -7.58
CA ALA A 166 6.59 18.58 -8.05
C ALA A 166 5.92 19.73 -8.82
N ASN A 167 4.89 19.42 -9.62
CA ASN A 167 4.07 20.38 -10.35
C ASN A 167 3.08 21.16 -9.47
N LYS A 168 3.05 20.91 -8.16
CA LYS A 168 2.10 21.52 -7.21
C LYS A 168 0.63 21.19 -7.51
N GLU A 169 0.37 20.06 -8.15
CA GLU A 169 -0.98 19.52 -8.33
C GLU A 169 -1.51 18.95 -7.00
N PHE A 170 -0.62 18.35 -6.20
CA PHE A 170 -0.89 17.89 -4.85
C PHE A 170 0.14 18.45 -3.86
N ASP A 171 -0.32 18.85 -2.68
CA ASP A 171 0.53 19.39 -1.61
C ASP A 171 0.99 18.33 -0.62
N ALA A 172 0.29 17.18 -0.58
CA ALA A 172 0.67 16.00 0.19
C ALA A 172 0.18 14.72 -0.51
N VAL A 173 0.95 13.64 -0.36
CA VAL A 173 0.62 12.30 -0.83
C VAL A 173 0.75 11.34 0.35
N GLU A 174 -0.31 10.60 0.65
CA GLU A 174 -0.30 9.50 1.62
C GLU A 174 -0.56 8.15 0.94
N ILE A 175 0.09 7.10 1.44
CA ILE A 175 -0.17 5.72 1.02
C ILE A 175 -0.90 4.98 2.13
N VAL A 176 -2.04 4.38 1.79
CA VAL A 176 -2.81 3.51 2.68
C VAL A 176 -2.70 2.08 2.20
N TYR A 177 -2.14 1.22 3.06
CA TYR A 177 -1.90 -0.18 2.72
C TYR A 177 -1.92 -1.07 3.97
N SER A 178 -1.79 -2.38 3.74
CA SER A 178 -1.61 -3.36 4.81
C SER A 178 -0.16 -3.83 4.87
N GLU A 179 0.50 -3.64 6.00
CA GLU A 179 1.81 -4.21 6.29
C GLU A 179 1.66 -5.70 6.65
N PHE A 180 2.37 -6.56 5.93
CA PHE A 180 2.34 -8.00 6.16
C PHE A 180 3.16 -8.36 7.41
N LYS A 181 2.51 -8.84 8.47
CA LYS A 181 3.23 -9.40 9.63
C LYS A 181 3.36 -10.91 9.50
N ASN A 182 2.24 -11.59 9.28
CA ASN A 182 2.20 -13.02 8.99
C ASN A 182 0.87 -13.36 8.31
N ALA A 183 0.66 -14.64 7.96
CA ALA A 183 -0.52 -15.09 7.25
C ALA A 183 -1.85 -14.74 7.95
N ALA A 184 -1.87 -14.68 9.29
CA ALA A 184 -3.07 -14.40 10.08
C ALA A 184 -3.20 -12.92 10.49
N THR A 185 -2.09 -12.19 10.54
CA THR A 185 -2.03 -10.83 11.09
C THR A 185 -1.57 -9.83 10.03
N GLN A 186 -2.43 -8.87 9.73
CA GLN A 186 -2.15 -7.74 8.86
C GLN A 186 -2.31 -6.44 9.66
N ARG A 187 -1.35 -5.52 9.53
CA ARG A 187 -1.44 -4.20 10.16
C ARG A 187 -1.82 -3.18 9.08
N PHE A 188 -2.94 -2.51 9.24
CA PHE A 188 -3.40 -1.49 8.29
C PHE A 188 -2.83 -0.14 8.70
N VAL A 189 -2.12 0.52 7.79
CA VAL A 189 -1.36 1.75 8.07
C VAL A 189 -1.60 2.81 7.00
N SER A 190 -1.47 4.06 7.43
CA SER A 190 -1.43 5.26 6.57
C SER A 190 -0.07 5.90 6.79
N GLU A 191 0.74 5.96 5.74
CA GLU A 191 2.10 6.49 5.81
C GLU A 191 2.25 7.68 4.85
N PRO A 192 2.88 8.78 5.29
CA PRO A 192 3.19 9.88 4.40
C PRO A 192 4.22 9.43 3.35
N PHE A 193 3.94 9.75 2.09
CA PHE A 193 4.82 9.48 0.96
C PHE A 193 5.52 10.75 0.48
N LEU A 194 4.77 11.84 0.31
CA LEU A 194 5.29 13.17 -0.01
C LEU A 194 4.54 14.24 0.81
N PRO A 195 5.19 15.34 1.25
CA PRO A 195 6.64 15.55 1.21
C PRO A 195 7.38 14.50 2.04
N ILE A 196 8.64 14.22 1.68
CA ILE A 196 9.43 13.24 2.42
C ILE A 196 9.58 13.72 3.85
N PRO A 197 9.12 12.95 4.85
CA PRO A 197 9.21 13.35 6.24
C PRO A 197 10.68 13.45 6.62
N LYS A 198 11.06 14.56 7.27
CA LYS A 198 12.35 14.63 7.95
C LYS A 198 12.35 13.53 9.00
N GLN A 199 13.34 12.62 8.94
CA GLN A 199 13.45 11.60 9.96
C GLN A 199 13.86 12.30 11.27
N GLU A 200 12.89 12.47 12.17
CA GLU A 200 13.21 12.66 13.58
C GLU A 200 13.77 11.33 14.09
N ASN A 201 15.01 11.33 14.58
CA ASN A 201 15.63 10.16 15.18
C ASN A 201 14.75 9.70 16.36
N ALA A 202 13.91 8.70 16.12
CA ALA A 202 12.87 8.28 17.06
C ALA A 202 13.39 7.62 18.35
N ASN A 203 14.69 7.68 18.64
CA ASN A 203 15.30 7.00 19.78
C ASN A 203 16.45 7.72 20.48
N GLY A 204 16.78 8.99 20.18
CA GLY A 204 17.90 9.68 20.87
C GLY A 204 19.29 9.05 20.72
N GLU A 205 19.38 7.87 20.09
CA GLU A 205 20.60 7.29 19.58
C GLU A 205 21.07 8.18 18.45
N LYS A 206 22.20 8.85 18.67
CA LYS A 206 22.96 9.48 17.59
C LYS A 206 23.16 8.38 16.55
N SER A 207 22.43 8.43 15.42
CA SER A 207 22.83 7.72 14.21
C SER A 207 24.33 7.95 14.09
N GLN A 208 25.11 6.85 14.12
CA GLN A 208 26.53 6.93 13.87
C GLN A 208 26.66 7.76 12.59
N LYS A 209 27.19 8.97 12.72
CA LYS A 209 27.56 9.79 11.57
C LYS A 209 28.71 9.05 10.91
N ALA A 210 28.37 8.04 10.10
CA ALA A 210 29.32 7.40 9.24
C ALA A 210 29.87 8.50 8.34
N ASP A 211 31.18 8.65 8.37
CA ASP A 211 31.89 9.68 7.62
C ASP A 211 31.93 9.26 6.16
N PHE A 212 30.89 9.64 5.42
CA PHE A 212 30.74 9.29 4.02
C PHE A 212 31.42 10.36 3.16
N ILE A 213 32.32 9.91 2.29
CA ILE A 213 32.76 10.70 1.14
C ILE A 213 31.71 10.52 0.05
N PHE A 214 31.12 11.62 -0.41
CA PHE A 214 30.11 11.61 -1.45
C PHE A 214 30.78 11.93 -2.79
N GLU A 215 30.55 11.08 -3.79
CA GLU A 215 30.93 11.30 -5.19
C GLU A 215 29.70 11.02 -6.06
N PRO A 216 29.26 11.93 -6.97
CA PRO A 216 29.73 13.30 -7.20
C PRO A 216 29.25 14.25 -6.08
N ALA A 217 28.40 15.24 -6.31
CA ALA A 217 27.88 16.10 -5.24
C ALA A 217 26.69 15.47 -4.49
N LYS A 218 26.51 15.83 -3.21
CA LYS A 218 25.39 15.37 -2.37
C LYS A 218 24.04 15.69 -3.00
N GLU A 219 23.90 16.87 -3.59
CA GLU A 219 22.67 17.36 -4.23
C GLU A 219 22.29 16.51 -5.45
N ILE A 220 23.29 16.09 -6.24
CA ILE A 220 23.11 15.23 -7.41
C ILE A 220 22.68 13.83 -6.95
N LEU A 221 23.33 13.29 -5.92
CA LEU A 221 22.97 11.99 -5.33
C LEU A 221 21.54 12.01 -4.78
N ILE A 222 21.14 13.07 -4.10
CA ILE A 222 19.76 13.24 -3.64
C ILE A 222 18.81 13.23 -4.84
N ALA A 223 19.06 14.04 -5.87
CA ALA A 223 18.19 14.13 -7.04
C ALA A 223 18.00 12.78 -7.75
N GLU A 224 19.04 11.94 -7.79
CA GLU A 224 18.97 10.63 -8.44
C GLU A 224 18.40 9.51 -7.53
N LEU A 225 18.78 9.49 -6.25
CA LEU A 225 18.36 8.44 -5.32
C LEU A 225 16.92 8.62 -4.85
N MET A 226 16.45 9.86 -4.70
CA MET A 226 15.12 10.14 -4.16
C MET A 226 13.99 9.49 -4.96
N PRO A 227 13.92 9.63 -6.30
CA PRO A 227 12.94 8.89 -7.09
C PRO A 227 13.07 7.38 -6.92
N LYS A 228 14.28 6.81 -6.88
CA LYS A 228 14.50 5.37 -6.71
C LYS A 228 13.96 4.87 -5.36
N ILE A 229 14.12 5.65 -4.30
CA ILE A 229 13.63 5.34 -2.96
C ILE A 229 12.11 5.39 -2.90
N LEU A 230 11.50 6.43 -3.46
CA LEU A 230 10.05 6.56 -3.52
C LEU A 230 9.41 5.44 -4.35
N ASN A 231 10.00 5.09 -5.49
CA ASN A 231 9.57 3.94 -6.31
C ASN A 231 9.64 2.64 -5.48
N THR A 232 10.75 2.45 -4.77
CA THR A 232 10.99 1.29 -3.90
C THR A 232 9.98 1.25 -2.73
N GLN A 233 9.67 2.38 -2.12
CA GLN A 233 8.74 2.48 -1.00
C GLN A 233 7.31 2.12 -1.43
N LEU A 234 6.83 2.67 -2.56
CA LEU A 234 5.52 2.31 -3.09
C LEU A 234 5.48 0.83 -3.49
N TYR A 235 6.53 0.33 -4.16
CA TYR A 235 6.62 -1.09 -4.53
C TYR A 235 6.60 -2.01 -3.32
N LYS A 236 7.33 -1.68 -2.25
CA LYS A 236 7.29 -2.37 -0.96
C LYS A 236 5.87 -2.39 -0.39
N ALA A 237 5.16 -1.26 -0.40
CA ALA A 237 3.79 -1.17 0.10
C ALA A 237 2.82 -2.06 -0.71
N VAL A 238 2.97 -2.11 -2.04
CA VAL A 238 2.16 -2.98 -2.92
C VAL A 238 2.47 -4.46 -2.67
N LEU A 239 3.75 -4.83 -2.47
CA LEU A 239 4.15 -6.20 -2.13
C LEU A 239 3.62 -6.64 -0.75
N ASP A 240 3.71 -5.77 0.26
CA ASP A 240 3.10 -6.00 1.59
C ASP A 240 1.58 -6.19 1.47
N GLY A 241 0.91 -5.39 0.64
CA GLY A 241 -0.51 -5.53 0.30
C GLY A 241 -0.83 -6.89 -0.33
N ASN A 242 -0.07 -7.29 -1.35
CA ASN A 242 -0.25 -8.57 -2.04
C ASN A 242 -0.10 -9.78 -1.11
N ALA A 243 0.95 -9.78 -0.26
CA ALA A 243 1.17 -10.84 0.72
C ALA A 243 0.04 -10.88 1.77
N SER A 244 -0.36 -9.70 2.27
CA SER A 244 -1.47 -9.56 3.23
C SER A 244 -2.81 -10.03 2.67
N GLU A 245 -3.11 -9.71 1.42
CA GLU A 245 -4.31 -10.16 0.73
C GLU A 245 -4.36 -11.70 0.64
N HIS A 246 -3.26 -12.33 0.19
CA HIS A 246 -3.22 -13.78 0.05
C HIS A 246 -3.24 -14.50 1.40
N GLY A 247 -2.63 -13.92 2.44
CA GLY A 247 -2.75 -14.39 3.83
C GLY A 247 -4.19 -14.35 4.32
N ALA A 248 -4.82 -13.18 4.23
CA ALA A 248 -6.21 -12.98 4.65
C ALA A 248 -7.19 -13.88 3.89
N ARG A 249 -6.99 -14.06 2.58
CA ARG A 249 -7.80 -14.97 1.75
C ARG A 249 -7.59 -16.43 2.16
N MET A 250 -6.36 -16.85 2.39
CA MET A 250 -6.08 -18.21 2.86
C MET A 250 -6.81 -18.48 4.19
N THR A 251 -6.74 -17.56 5.16
CA THR A 251 -7.44 -17.68 6.45
C THR A 251 -8.97 -17.65 6.30
N ALA A 252 -9.50 -16.78 5.45
CA ALA A 252 -10.94 -16.70 5.20
C ALA A 252 -11.48 -18.00 4.56
N MET A 253 -10.77 -18.55 3.58
CA MET A 253 -11.14 -19.81 2.93
C MET A 253 -11.01 -21.02 3.86
N ASP A 254 -10.03 -20.99 4.78
CA ASP A 254 -9.90 -22.03 5.79
C ASP A 254 -11.11 -22.06 6.73
N LYS A 255 -11.49 -20.90 7.27
CA LYS A 255 -12.70 -20.76 8.09
C LYS A 255 -13.96 -21.18 7.34
N ALA A 256 -14.09 -20.81 6.07
CA ALA A 256 -15.22 -21.17 5.23
C ALA A 256 -15.27 -22.66 4.85
N SER A 257 -14.16 -23.40 4.93
CA SER A 257 -14.12 -24.84 4.63
C SER A 257 -14.52 -25.72 5.82
N ILE A 258 -14.49 -25.16 7.03
CA ILE A 258 -14.81 -25.84 8.29
C ILE A 258 -16.26 -25.57 8.72
N MET A 259 -16.87 -24.50 8.21
CA MET A 259 -18.28 -24.12 8.42
C MET A 259 -19.19 -24.79 7.38
#